data_AF-A0A2G9RCN5-F1
#
_entry.id   AF-A0A2G9RCN5-F1
#
_cell.length_a   1.000
_cell.length_b   1.000
_cell.length_c   1.000
_cell.angle_alpha   90.00
_cell.angle_beta   90.00
_cell.angle_gamma   90.00
#
_symmetry.space_group_name_H-M   'P 1'
#
loop_
_entity.id
_entity.type
_entity.pdbx_description
1 polymer ?
#
loop_
_entity_poly.entity_id
_entity_poly.type
_entity_poly.pdbx_seq_one_letter_code
_entity_poly.pdbx_strand_id
1 'polypeptide(L)'
;MVAEEYNAFFYSLVSQDTQEMAYSTKRQRFLVDQGYSFKVITKLAGMEEEELAFSTKEDQQQLLHKVLAASDLDAEEEIVAGEFGSKSLTHVGRRVGTMSSMSGADDTAYMEYHTPRNKNAAGKHVHPLFKRFRK
;
A
#
# COMPACT_ATOMS: atom_id res chain seq x y z
N MET A 1 6.61 26.59 16.88
CA MET A 1 5.97 26.24 15.59
C MET A 1 7.01 25.55 14.73
N VAL A 2 6.98 24.22 14.67
CA VAL A 2 7.92 23.37 13.90
C VAL A 2 7.24 22.97 12.57
N ALA A 3 6.63 23.95 11.91
CA ALA A 3 5.74 23.69 10.78
C ALA A 3 6.46 23.70 9.41
N GLU A 4 7.78 23.92 9.39
CA GLU A 4 8.56 24.01 8.14
C GLU A 4 9.62 22.89 7.95
N GLU A 5 9.58 21.80 8.72
CA GLU A 5 10.60 20.75 8.60
C GLU A 5 10.27 19.68 7.55
N TYR A 6 8.97 19.43 7.29
CA TYR A 6 8.51 18.41 6.33
C TYR A 6 7.28 18.87 5.56
N ASN A 7 7.30 18.67 4.24
CA ASN A 7 6.23 19.03 3.30
C ASN A 7 5.39 17.83 2.83
N ALA A 8 5.80 16.59 3.17
CA ALA A 8 5.11 15.36 2.83
C ALA A 8 5.19 14.36 3.99
N PHE A 9 4.14 13.55 4.14
CA PHE A 9 4.03 12.57 5.23
C PHE A 9 3.59 11.22 4.67
N PHE A 10 4.20 10.15 5.17
CA PHE A 10 3.84 8.77 4.87
C PHE A 10 3.58 8.02 6.18
N TYR A 11 2.42 7.36 6.27
CA TYR A 11 2.02 6.56 7.44
C TYR A 11 1.85 5.10 7.03
N SER A 12 2.42 4.21 7.83
CA SER A 12 2.19 2.77 7.76
C SER A 12 1.63 2.33 9.10
N LEU A 13 0.41 1.78 9.11
CA LEU A 13 -0.16 1.16 10.29
C LEU A 13 0.47 -0.23 10.48
N VAL A 14 0.70 -0.61 11.73
CA VAL A 14 1.34 -1.88 12.08
C VAL A 14 0.66 -2.44 13.31
N SER A 15 0.15 -3.67 13.19
CA SER A 15 -0.45 -4.41 14.28
C SER A 15 0.64 -4.99 15.17
N GLN A 16 0.65 -4.59 16.44
CA GLN A 16 1.62 -5.09 17.44
C GLN A 16 1.45 -6.60 17.64
N ASP A 17 2.53 -7.27 18.03
CA ASP A 17 2.57 -8.72 18.28
C ASP A 17 2.17 -9.60 17.08
N THR A 18 2.26 -9.06 15.86
CA THR A 18 2.05 -9.79 14.61
C THR A 18 3.33 -9.85 13.75
N GLN A 19 3.27 -10.60 12.65
CA GLN A 19 4.35 -10.66 11.66
C GLN A 19 4.65 -9.27 11.03
N GLU A 20 3.69 -8.35 11.03
CA GLU A 20 3.84 -6.99 10.46
C GLU A 20 4.95 -6.20 11.16
N MET A 21 5.22 -6.45 12.44
CA MET A 21 6.30 -5.82 13.18
C MET A 21 7.68 -6.16 12.59
N ALA A 22 7.89 -7.43 12.22
CA ALA A 22 9.15 -7.87 11.63
C ALA A 22 9.40 -7.23 10.24
N TYR A 23 8.36 -7.11 9.42
CA TYR A 23 8.45 -6.41 8.14
C TYR A 23 8.67 -4.91 8.31
N SER A 24 8.06 -4.31 9.32
CA SER A 24 8.21 -2.87 9.62
C SER A 24 9.63 -2.52 10.06
N THR A 25 10.30 -3.37 10.83
CA THR A 25 11.72 -3.18 11.18
C THR A 25 12.62 -3.17 9.94
N LYS A 26 12.36 -4.06 8.96
CA LYS A 26 13.08 -4.06 7.68
C LYS A 26 12.79 -2.78 6.87
N ARG A 27 11.54 -2.34 6.83
CA ARG A 27 11.12 -1.11 6.16
C ARG A 27 11.76 0.13 6.78
N GLN A 28 11.83 0.21 8.11
CA GLN A 28 12.51 1.31 8.81
C GLN A 28 13.97 1.41 8.37
N ARG A 29 14.71 0.29 8.40
CA ARG A 29 16.11 0.26 7.94
C ARG A 29 16.22 0.75 6.50
N PHE A 30 15.39 0.23 5.61
CA PHE A 30 15.37 0.65 4.21
C PHE A 30 15.11 2.15 4.03
N LEU A 31 14.12 2.73 4.74
CA LEU A 31 13.79 4.15 4.63
C LEU A 31 14.91 5.04 5.16
N VAL A 32 15.53 4.66 6.28
CA VAL A 32 16.68 5.37 6.86
C VAL A 32 17.88 5.30 5.92
N ASP A 33 18.15 4.13 5.32
CA ASP A 33 19.24 3.95 4.36
C ASP A 33 19.05 4.80 3.09
N GLN A 34 17.79 5.13 2.72
CA GLN A 34 17.46 6.04 1.60
C GLN A 34 17.44 7.53 2.01
N GLY A 35 17.70 7.85 3.28
CA GLY A 35 17.75 9.22 3.77
C GLY A 35 16.41 9.83 4.18
N TYR A 36 15.35 9.02 4.34
CA TYR A 36 14.08 9.52 4.86
C TYR A 36 14.12 9.70 6.39
N SER A 37 13.48 10.77 6.87
CA SER A 37 13.19 10.93 8.30
C SER A 37 12.12 9.92 8.73
N PHE A 38 12.39 9.16 9.78
CA PHE A 38 11.50 8.11 10.26
C PHE A 38 11.20 8.29 11.75
N LYS A 39 9.92 8.16 12.11
CA LYS A 39 9.44 8.26 13.48
C LYS A 39 8.42 7.15 13.77
N VAL A 40 8.60 6.46 14.89
CA VAL A 40 7.59 5.54 15.43
C VAL A 40 6.63 6.32 16.33
N ILE A 41 5.33 6.19 16.07
CA ILE A 41 4.26 6.79 16.86
C ILE A 41 3.45 5.67 17.51
N THR A 42 3.51 5.56 18.84
CA THR A 42 2.78 4.54 19.60
C THR A 42 1.38 4.97 19.99
N LYS A 43 1.16 6.28 20.15
CA LYS A 43 -0.14 6.89 20.45
C LYS A 43 -0.30 8.16 19.62
N LEU A 44 -1.44 8.27 18.95
CA LEU A 44 -1.82 9.50 18.24
C LEU A 44 -2.38 10.50 19.27
N ALA A 45 -1.89 11.73 19.23
CA ALA A 45 -2.41 12.80 20.08
C ALA A 45 -3.85 13.15 19.66
N GLY A 46 -4.74 13.38 20.65
CA GLY A 46 -6.13 13.76 20.40
C GLY A 46 -7.06 12.62 19.97
N MET A 47 -6.57 11.37 19.91
CA MET A 47 -7.40 10.24 19.43
C MET A 47 -8.58 9.92 20.34
N GLU A 48 -8.49 10.23 21.64
CA GLU A 48 -9.56 10.04 22.62
C GLU A 48 -10.62 11.16 22.60
N GLU A 49 -10.32 12.28 21.96
CA GLU A 49 -11.21 13.46 21.86
C GLU A 49 -12.12 13.39 20.63
N GLU A 50 -11.80 12.51 19.67
CA GLU A 50 -12.51 12.33 18.42
C GLU A 50 -13.56 11.20 18.51
N GLU A 51 -14.68 11.35 17.81
CA GLU A 51 -15.70 10.31 17.70
C GLU A 51 -15.29 9.26 16.65
N LEU A 52 -14.62 8.21 17.11
CA LEU A 52 -14.10 7.15 16.24
C LEU A 52 -15.01 5.91 16.20
N ALA A 53 -14.97 5.22 15.06
CA ALA A 53 -15.65 3.94 14.90
C ALA A 53 -15.08 2.85 15.82
N PHE A 54 -15.88 1.82 16.09
CA PHE A 54 -15.53 0.67 16.93
C PHE A 54 -15.18 1.03 18.39
N SER A 55 -15.80 2.08 18.94
CA SER A 55 -15.64 2.49 20.33
C SER A 55 -16.28 1.51 21.32
N THR A 56 -17.33 0.80 20.90
CA THR A 56 -18.04 -0.19 21.74
C THR A 56 -17.55 -1.62 21.52
N LYS A 57 -17.68 -2.46 22.55
CA LYS A 57 -17.36 -3.90 22.44
C LYS A 57 -18.31 -4.64 21.50
N GLU A 58 -19.55 -4.19 21.41
CA GLU A 58 -20.54 -4.77 20.50
C GLU A 58 -20.10 -4.57 19.04
N ASP A 59 -19.70 -3.35 18.65
CA ASP A 59 -19.22 -3.07 17.29
C ASP A 59 -17.96 -3.88 16.95
N GLN A 60 -17.06 -4.02 17.92
CA GLN A 60 -15.84 -4.83 17.77
C GLN A 60 -16.17 -6.32 17.59
N GLN A 61 -17.14 -6.86 18.33
CA GLN A 61 -17.59 -8.25 18.18
C GLN A 61 -18.28 -8.47 16.83
N GLN A 62 -19.10 -7.52 16.38
CA GLN A 62 -19.73 -7.59 15.06
C GLN A 62 -18.69 -7.63 13.94
N LEU A 63 -17.61 -6.84 14.06
CA LEU A 63 -16.49 -6.92 13.12
C LEU A 63 -15.79 -8.28 13.20
N LEU A 64 -15.51 -8.77 14.40
CA LEU A 64 -14.86 -10.07 14.61
C LEU A 64 -15.65 -11.21 13.95
N HIS A 65 -16.98 -11.25 14.12
CA HIS A 65 -17.82 -12.26 13.48
C HIS A 65 -17.75 -12.21 11.95
N LYS A 66 -17.64 -11.01 11.37
CA LYS A 66 -17.45 -10.85 9.92
C LYS A 66 -16.09 -11.36 9.47
N VAL A 67 -15.03 -11.07 10.23
CA VAL A 67 -13.67 -11.55 9.93
C VAL A 67 -13.59 -13.07 10.04
N LEU A 68 -14.20 -13.67 11.06
CA LEU A 68 -14.24 -15.14 11.21
C LEU A 68 -15.05 -15.84 10.13
N ALA A 69 -16.01 -15.14 9.51
CA ALA A 69 -16.80 -15.65 8.40
C ALA A 69 -16.15 -15.40 7.02
N ALA A 70 -15.08 -14.60 6.97
CA ALA A 70 -14.34 -14.34 5.74
C ALA A 70 -13.50 -15.57 5.34
N SER A 71 -13.24 -15.70 4.05
CA SER A 71 -12.44 -16.78 3.48
C SER A 71 -10.99 -16.36 3.25
N ASP A 72 -10.09 -17.33 3.05
CA ASP A 72 -8.68 -17.05 2.73
C ASP A 72 -8.55 -16.20 1.44
N LEU A 73 -9.48 -16.34 0.48
CA LEU A 73 -9.53 -15.52 -0.72
C LEU A 73 -9.76 -14.03 -0.42
N ASP A 74 -10.46 -13.70 0.67
CA ASP A 74 -10.66 -12.32 1.09
C ASP A 74 -9.40 -11.70 1.73
N ALA A 75 -8.44 -12.55 2.12
CA ALA A 75 -7.16 -12.15 2.70
C ALA A 75 -6.03 -12.05 1.67
N GLU A 76 -6.23 -12.53 0.45
CA GLU A 76 -5.24 -12.41 -0.64
C GLU A 76 -5.13 -10.96 -1.13
N GLU A 77 -3.91 -10.56 -1.51
CA GLU A 77 -3.66 -9.26 -2.10
C GLU A 77 -4.34 -9.15 -3.48
N GLU A 78 -4.93 -7.99 -3.78
CA GLU A 78 -5.55 -7.75 -5.09
C GLU A 78 -4.47 -7.75 -6.18
N ILE A 79 -4.43 -8.82 -6.99
CA ILE A 79 -3.56 -8.88 -8.16
C ILE A 79 -4.25 -8.13 -9.31
N VAL A 80 -3.95 -6.84 -9.45
CA VAL A 80 -4.41 -6.04 -10.60
C VAL A 80 -3.57 -6.42 -11.82
N ALA A 81 -4.22 -6.96 -12.86
CA ALA A 81 -3.58 -7.26 -14.14
C ALA A 81 -3.11 -5.96 -14.82
N GLY A 82 -1.83 -5.63 -14.70
CA GLY A 82 -1.20 -4.50 -15.40
C GLY A 82 -0.16 -3.71 -14.60
N GLU A 83 -0.07 -3.89 -13.27
CA GLU A 83 0.79 -3.04 -12.40
C GLU A 83 2.09 -3.72 -11.96
N PHE A 84 2.17 -5.05 -12.04
CA PHE A 84 3.43 -5.77 -11.97
C PHE A 84 3.88 -6.13 -13.38
N GLY A 85 4.95 -5.48 -13.82
CA GLY A 85 5.74 -5.92 -14.97
C GLY A 85 6.08 -7.40 -14.83
N SER A 86 5.31 -8.22 -15.54
CA SER A 86 5.64 -9.57 -15.98
C SER A 86 6.51 -10.39 -15.03
N LYS A 87 6.00 -10.73 -13.84
CA LYS A 87 6.35 -12.03 -13.25
C LYS A 87 5.42 -13.07 -13.85
N SER A 88 5.58 -13.25 -15.17
CA SER A 88 5.09 -14.39 -15.90
C SER A 88 5.84 -15.62 -15.39
N LEU A 89 5.29 -16.21 -14.32
CA LEU A 89 5.44 -17.62 -14.08
C LEU A 89 4.92 -18.30 -15.36
N THR A 90 5.81 -18.95 -16.11
CA THR A 90 5.56 -20.02 -17.11
C THR A 90 6.10 -19.90 -18.55
N HIS A 91 6.86 -18.90 -19.02
CA HIS A 91 7.47 -19.01 -20.37
C HIS A 91 8.94 -18.53 -20.42
N VAL A 92 9.88 -19.48 -20.26
CA VAL A 92 11.27 -19.30 -20.70
C VAL A 92 11.31 -19.38 -22.23
N GLY A 93 11.11 -18.24 -22.89
CA GLY A 93 11.38 -18.07 -24.31
C GLY A 93 12.82 -17.63 -24.52
N ARG A 94 13.64 -18.43 -25.19
CA ARG A 94 14.99 -17.99 -25.62
C ARG A 94 14.81 -16.90 -26.67
N ARG A 95 15.04 -15.64 -26.29
CA ARG A 95 15.12 -14.52 -27.25
C ARG A 95 16.55 -14.40 -27.75
N VAL A 96 16.71 -14.43 -29.07
CA VAL A 96 17.98 -14.11 -29.73
C VAL A 96 18.18 -12.59 -29.64
N GLY A 97 19.26 -12.16 -29.00
CA GLY A 97 19.63 -10.75 -28.84
C GLY A 97 21.08 -10.61 -28.39
N THR A 98 21.72 -9.50 -28.75
CA THR A 98 23.08 -9.14 -28.37
C THR A 98 23.14 -8.82 -26.87
N MET A 99 24.24 -9.20 -26.19
CA MET A 99 24.37 -9.08 -24.71
C MET A 99 24.14 -7.67 -24.18
N SER A 100 24.44 -6.64 -24.97
CA SER A 100 24.26 -5.22 -24.65
C SER A 100 22.80 -4.85 -24.35
N SER A 101 21.84 -5.49 -25.03
CA SER A 101 20.41 -5.18 -24.92
C SER A 101 19.78 -5.74 -23.65
N MET A 102 20.42 -6.74 -23.02
CA MET A 102 19.94 -7.33 -21.76
C MET A 102 20.35 -6.52 -20.52
N SER A 103 21.34 -5.64 -20.63
CA SER A 103 21.85 -4.85 -19.49
C SER A 103 21.14 -3.51 -19.30
N GLY A 104 20.02 -3.26 -20.01
CA GLY A 104 19.28 -2.00 -19.93
C GLY A 104 20.03 -0.80 -20.54
N ALA A 105 21.06 -1.03 -21.35
CA ALA A 105 21.84 0.04 -21.98
C ALA A 105 21.01 0.90 -22.96
N ASP A 106 19.95 0.32 -23.53
CA ASP A 106 19.10 0.98 -24.54
C ASP A 106 17.86 1.68 -23.94
N ASP A 107 17.58 1.53 -22.63
CA ASP A 107 16.28 1.90 -22.02
C ASP A 107 16.29 3.27 -21.30
N THR A 108 17.17 4.19 -21.70
CA THR A 108 17.25 5.54 -21.08
C THR A 108 16.37 6.60 -21.75
N ALA A 109 15.48 6.21 -22.66
CA ALA A 109 14.52 7.12 -23.27
C ALA A 109 13.33 7.38 -22.33
N TYR A 110 13.38 8.51 -21.63
CA TYR A 110 12.27 9.06 -20.84
C TYR A 110 11.03 9.25 -21.73
N MET A 111 10.02 8.38 -21.57
CA MET A 111 8.72 8.48 -22.22
C MET A 111 7.79 9.32 -21.34
N GLU A 112 7.63 10.61 -21.66
CA GLU A 112 6.67 11.48 -20.99
C GLU A 112 5.24 11.13 -21.45
N TYR A 113 4.48 10.44 -20.59
CA TYR A 113 3.07 10.19 -20.81
C TYR A 113 2.26 11.47 -20.61
N HIS A 114 2.06 12.25 -21.67
CA HIS A 114 0.96 13.20 -21.71
C HIS A 114 -0.38 12.44 -21.80
N THR A 115 -1.06 12.30 -20.67
CA THR A 115 -2.43 11.77 -20.62
C THR A 115 -3.44 12.87 -20.96
N PRO A 116 -4.32 12.69 -21.95
CA PRO A 116 -5.43 13.61 -22.16
C PRO A 116 -6.45 13.46 -21.04
N ARG A 117 -6.74 14.58 -20.38
CA ARG A 117 -7.71 14.77 -19.31
C ARG A 117 -9.12 14.34 -19.76
N ASN A 118 -9.49 13.09 -19.50
CA ASN A 118 -10.88 12.64 -19.63
C ASN A 118 -11.63 12.97 -18.34
N LYS A 119 -12.52 13.97 -18.42
CA LYS A 119 -13.50 14.27 -17.37
C LYS A 119 -14.46 13.09 -17.31
N ASN A 120 -14.33 12.20 -16.29
CA ASN A 120 -15.43 11.40 -15.69
C ASN A 120 -15.00 10.33 -14.67
N ALA A 121 -13.82 10.41 -14.02
CA ALA A 121 -13.42 9.46 -12.98
C ALA A 121 -13.49 10.02 -11.54
N ALA A 122 -14.50 10.84 -11.25
CA ALA A 122 -14.79 11.26 -9.87
C ALA A 122 -15.69 10.21 -9.20
N GLY A 123 -15.12 9.06 -8.84
CA GLY A 123 -15.86 8.05 -8.10
C GLY A 123 -15.18 6.69 -7.96
N LYS A 124 -14.54 6.50 -6.79
CA LYS A 124 -14.41 5.23 -6.06
C LYS A 124 -13.27 4.26 -6.47
N HIS A 125 -12.02 4.66 -6.20
CA HIS A 125 -11.03 3.70 -5.71
C HIS A 125 -11.18 3.57 -4.20
N VAL A 126 -12.02 2.64 -3.76
CA VAL A 126 -12.17 2.26 -2.35
C VAL A 126 -12.06 0.74 -2.31
N HIS A 127 -11.24 0.23 -1.39
CA HIS A 127 -11.03 -1.20 -1.21
C HIS A 127 -12.37 -1.93 -1.10
N PRO A 128 -12.57 -3.08 -1.79
CA PRO A 128 -13.87 -3.76 -1.86
C PRO A 128 -14.53 -4.01 -0.51
N LEU A 129 -13.70 -4.26 0.51
CA LEU A 129 -14.11 -4.43 1.90
C LEU A 129 -14.95 -3.25 2.44
N PHE A 130 -14.67 -2.02 2.01
CA PHE A 130 -15.34 -0.81 2.48
C PHE A 130 -16.48 -0.32 1.58
N LYS A 131 -16.74 -0.99 0.44
CA LYS A 131 -17.84 -0.60 -0.48
C LYS A 131 -19.23 -0.82 0.12
N ARG A 132 -19.37 -1.73 1.09
CA ARG A 132 -20.63 -2.07 1.76
C ARG A 132 -21.03 -1.15 2.92
N PHE A 133 -20.16 -0.22 3.31
CA PHE A 133 -20.40 0.70 4.45
C PHE A 133 -20.90 2.08 4.02
N ARG A 134 -21.38 2.24 2.79
CA ARG A 134 -22.12 3.44 2.38
C ARG A 134 -23.60 3.27 2.70
N LYS A 135 -24.14 4.21 3.50
CA LYS A 135 -25.57 4.49 3.60
C LYS A 135 -26.16 4.81 2.23
#